data_AF-R2XHT8-F1
#
_entry.id   AF-R2XHT8-F1
#
_cell.length_a   1.000
_cell.length_b   1.000
_cell.length_c   1.000
_cell.angle_alpha   90.00
_cell.angle_beta   90.00
_cell.angle_gamma   90.00
#
_symmetry.space_group_name_H-M   'P 1'
#
loop_
_entity.id
_entity.type
_entity.pdbx_description
1 polymer ?
#
loop_
_entity_poly.entity_id
_entity_poly.type
_entity_poly.pdbx_seq_one_letter_code
_entity_poly.pdbx_strand_id
1 'polypeptide(L)'
;MKATKQLGLAAATLGMIVLLGACGRTEESGTIVGGSGSEEVYTDSSGDEAVVGEETLKDDGYFKQVVTEGIDPKVKDIVSYDTQFSNSDWDKITFDVDHAKIVTVKDFKDEKGDTYKTLLSLKYKLDIEDTSDKYIMPDKAEVELADGKKVSADFFMDIFDDEFSTTDAHKDGFIHFKIKDEEKIREIKAVDVTFRAKTDNNHETTHTYKIDFPLEAEE
;
A
#
# COMPACT_ATOMS: atom_id res chain seq x y z
N MET A 1 -49.88 -29.90 40.54
CA MET A 1 -49.82 -28.53 41.08
C MET A 1 -48.98 -28.54 42.34
N LYS A 2 -47.88 -27.77 42.37
CA LYS A 2 -47.45 -26.94 43.51
C LYS A 2 -46.09 -26.33 43.17
N ALA A 3 -46.14 -25.06 42.80
CA ALA A 3 -45.00 -24.16 42.82
C ALA A 3 -44.58 -23.94 44.28
N THR A 4 -43.28 -23.85 44.53
CA THR A 4 -42.78 -23.29 45.78
C THR A 4 -41.62 -22.36 45.45
N LYS A 5 -41.84 -21.06 45.69
CA LYS A 5 -40.83 -20.01 45.73
C LYS A 5 -39.94 -20.23 46.95
N GLN A 6 -38.63 -20.07 46.82
CA GLN A 6 -37.80 -19.51 47.89
C GLN A 6 -36.70 -18.62 47.30
N LEU A 7 -36.50 -17.52 48.03
CA LEU A 7 -35.67 -16.36 47.75
C LEU A 7 -34.39 -16.49 48.59
N GLY A 8 -33.23 -16.14 48.01
CA GLY A 8 -32.11 -15.53 48.72
C GLY A 8 -31.04 -16.45 49.34
N LEU A 9 -29.80 -16.35 48.85
CA LEU A 9 -28.74 -15.63 49.56
C LEU A 9 -27.56 -15.37 48.63
N ALA A 10 -27.08 -14.13 48.60
CA ALA A 10 -25.87 -13.72 47.93
C ALA A 10 -24.64 -14.31 48.64
N ALA A 11 -23.71 -14.88 47.88
CA ALA A 11 -22.35 -15.13 48.31
C ALA A 11 -21.41 -14.53 47.25
N ALA A 12 -20.86 -13.37 47.57
CA ALA A 12 -19.84 -12.70 46.79
C ALA A 12 -18.51 -13.45 46.97
N THR A 13 -18.05 -14.12 45.92
CA THR A 13 -16.64 -14.53 45.81
C THR A 13 -15.96 -13.60 44.81
N LEU A 14 -15.26 -12.61 45.37
CA LEU A 14 -14.21 -11.84 44.69
C LEU A 14 -13.11 -12.80 44.24
N GLY A 15 -13.14 -13.20 42.97
CA GLY A 15 -12.03 -13.83 42.29
C GLY A 15 -11.40 -12.83 41.33
N MET A 16 -10.35 -12.15 41.77
CA MET A 16 -9.40 -11.47 40.87
C MET A 16 -8.82 -12.53 39.93
N ILE A 17 -9.27 -12.54 38.68
CA ILE A 17 -8.51 -13.16 37.61
C ILE A 17 -7.67 -12.04 37.00
N VAL A 18 -6.39 -12.11 37.35
CA VAL A 18 -5.30 -11.31 36.83
C VAL A 18 -5.34 -11.39 35.30
N LEU A 19 -5.51 -10.23 34.66
CA LEU A 19 -5.22 -10.02 33.25
C LEU A 19 -3.73 -10.32 33.02
N LEU A 20 -3.43 -11.56 32.66
CA LEU A 20 -2.14 -11.91 32.08
C LEU A 20 -2.20 -11.48 30.62
N GLY A 21 -1.51 -10.36 30.37
CA GLY A 21 -1.28 -9.84 29.03
C GLY A 21 -0.62 -10.89 28.16
N ALA A 22 -1.36 -11.32 27.13
CA ALA A 22 -0.75 -11.64 25.87
C ALA A 22 -0.75 -10.33 25.07
N CYS A 23 0.44 -9.75 24.86
CA CYS A 23 0.68 -8.81 23.78
C CYS A 23 0.41 -9.53 22.45
N GLY A 24 -0.85 -9.58 22.04
CA GLY A 24 -1.21 -9.75 20.65
C GLY A 24 -1.16 -8.36 20.04
N ARG A 25 -0.14 -8.08 19.21
CA ARG A 25 -0.32 -7.10 18.15
C ARG A 25 -1.42 -7.68 17.27
N THR A 26 -2.61 -7.12 17.36
CA THR A 26 -3.63 -7.35 16.35
C THR A 26 -3.06 -6.73 15.08
N GLU A 27 -2.65 -7.58 14.14
CA GLU A 27 -2.43 -7.15 12.75
C GLU A 27 -3.82 -6.76 12.23
N GLU A 28 -4.12 -5.46 12.24
CA GLU A 28 -5.21 -4.93 11.42
C GLU A 28 -4.70 -5.00 9.98
N SER A 29 -5.04 -6.10 9.29
CA SER A 29 -4.93 -6.15 7.84
C SER A 29 -5.77 -5.00 7.27
N GLY A 30 -5.18 -4.22 6.36
CA GLY A 30 -5.83 -3.11 5.70
C GLY A 30 -7.21 -3.43 5.13
N THR A 31 -7.97 -2.41 4.77
CA THR A 31 -9.31 -2.55 4.19
C THR A 31 -9.33 -2.10 2.73
N ILE A 32 -10.15 -2.74 1.91
CA ILE A 32 -10.44 -2.25 0.57
C ILE A 32 -11.29 -1.00 0.73
N VAL A 33 -10.78 0.13 0.26
CA VAL A 33 -11.44 1.44 0.33
C VAL A 33 -11.92 1.89 -1.04
N GLY A 34 -11.97 0.97 -2.02
CA GLY A 34 -12.64 1.17 -3.29
C GLY A 34 -12.22 0.18 -4.35
N GLY A 35 -13.19 -0.39 -5.06
CA GLY A 35 -12.98 -1.19 -6.26
C GLY A 35 -14.22 -1.09 -7.13
N SER A 36 -14.14 -0.38 -8.25
CA SER A 36 -15.24 -0.30 -9.22
C SER A 36 -14.92 -1.19 -10.42
N GLY A 37 -15.81 -2.15 -10.68
CA GLY A 37 -15.94 -2.78 -11.97
C GLY A 37 -17.12 -2.08 -12.60
N SER A 38 -16.86 -1.02 -13.36
CA SER A 38 -17.83 -0.02 -13.86
C SER A 38 -18.77 0.57 -12.79
N GLU A 39 -18.66 1.89 -12.62
CA GLU A 39 -19.66 2.76 -11.96
C GLU A 39 -20.05 2.35 -10.53
N GLU A 40 -19.35 2.82 -9.49
CA GLU A 40 -19.96 3.41 -8.28
C GLU A 40 -18.96 4.37 -7.60
N VAL A 41 -19.49 5.53 -7.20
CA VAL A 41 -18.81 6.77 -6.77
C VAL A 41 -18.27 6.68 -5.33
N TYR A 42 -17.09 7.26 -5.09
CA TYR A 42 -16.58 7.51 -3.74
C TYR A 42 -16.76 8.97 -3.32
N THR A 43 -16.96 9.17 -2.02
CA THR A 43 -16.81 10.46 -1.32
C THR A 43 -15.65 10.30 -0.34
N ASP A 44 -14.69 11.22 -0.37
CA ASP A 44 -13.63 11.26 0.63
C ASP A 44 -14.09 12.02 1.88
N SER A 45 -13.30 11.98 2.95
CA SER A 45 -13.57 12.66 4.23
C SER A 45 -13.59 14.21 4.15
N SER A 46 -13.46 14.81 2.97
CA SER A 46 -13.74 16.23 2.67
C SER A 46 -15.22 16.48 2.34
N GLY A 47 -15.99 15.43 2.02
CA GLY A 47 -17.36 15.55 1.53
C GLY A 47 -17.48 15.93 0.06
N ASP A 48 -16.39 15.84 -0.72
CA ASP A 48 -16.44 16.07 -2.16
C ASP A 48 -16.69 14.76 -2.92
N GLU A 49 -17.66 14.80 -3.84
CA GLU A 49 -18.08 13.69 -4.69
C GLU A 49 -17.03 13.43 -5.79
N ALA A 50 -16.39 12.25 -5.82
CA ALA A 50 -15.51 11.85 -6.92
C ALA A 50 -16.34 11.25 -8.07
N VAL A 51 -16.57 12.05 -9.10
CA VAL A 51 -17.35 11.67 -10.29
C VAL A 51 -16.54 10.70 -11.16
N VAL A 52 -16.87 9.41 -11.11
CA VAL A 52 -16.28 8.40 -12.00
C VAL A 52 -16.87 8.54 -13.40
N GLY A 53 -16.12 9.14 -14.31
CA GLY A 53 -16.44 9.22 -15.73
C GLY A 53 -15.23 9.75 -16.51
N GLU A 54 -14.69 8.94 -17.43
CA GLU A 54 -13.57 9.32 -18.31
C GLU A 54 -12.30 9.86 -17.62
N GLU A 55 -11.94 9.35 -16.45
CA GLU A 55 -10.69 9.78 -15.79
C GLU A 55 -9.46 9.26 -16.54
N THR A 56 -8.60 10.20 -16.89
CA THR A 56 -7.28 9.96 -17.44
C THR A 56 -6.25 10.14 -16.33
N LEU A 57 -5.08 9.50 -16.41
CA LEU A 57 -4.08 9.54 -15.32
C LEU A 57 -3.66 10.95 -14.91
N LYS A 58 -3.74 11.96 -15.81
CA LYS A 58 -3.38 13.35 -15.47
C LYS A 58 -4.28 13.99 -14.42
N ASP A 59 -5.53 13.53 -14.33
CA ASP A 59 -6.53 14.02 -13.40
C ASP A 59 -6.54 13.19 -12.10
N ASP A 60 -5.82 12.07 -12.09
CA ASP A 60 -5.69 11.17 -10.94
C ASP A 60 -4.66 11.69 -9.93
N GLY A 61 -5.10 12.02 -8.72
CA GLY A 61 -4.23 12.55 -7.66
C GLY A 61 -3.00 11.69 -7.32
N TYR A 62 -3.06 10.37 -7.56
CA TYR A 62 -1.99 9.41 -7.28
C TYR A 62 -1.01 9.23 -8.44
N PHE A 63 -1.45 9.46 -9.68
CA PHE A 63 -0.66 9.20 -10.89
C PHE A 63 -0.36 10.45 -11.73
N LYS A 64 -0.95 11.61 -11.42
CA LYS A 64 -0.72 12.86 -12.15
C LYS A 64 0.76 13.23 -12.30
N GLN A 65 1.59 12.85 -11.32
CA GLN A 65 3.02 13.16 -11.30
C GLN A 65 3.83 12.32 -12.29
N VAL A 66 3.32 11.16 -12.70
CA VAL A 66 4.00 10.27 -13.65
C VAL A 66 3.47 10.38 -15.08
N VAL A 67 2.53 11.31 -15.31
CA VAL A 67 2.04 11.64 -16.64
C VAL A 67 2.97 12.67 -17.26
N THR A 68 3.77 12.24 -18.22
CA THR A 68 4.62 13.10 -19.04
C THR A 68 3.85 13.62 -20.26
N GLU A 69 4.32 14.71 -20.87
CA GLU A 69 3.65 15.32 -22.03
C GLU A 69 3.35 14.29 -23.13
N GLY A 70 2.06 14.05 -23.39
CA GLY A 70 1.59 13.12 -24.43
C GLY A 70 1.31 11.68 -23.96
N ILE A 71 1.48 11.37 -22.68
CA ILE A 71 1.23 10.02 -22.11
C ILE A 71 0.12 10.10 -21.06
N ASP A 72 -1.12 10.19 -21.53
CA ASP A 72 -2.30 10.29 -20.67
C ASP A 72 -3.31 9.18 -21.00
N PRO A 73 -3.03 7.93 -20.57
CA PRO A 73 -3.86 6.80 -20.92
C PRO A 73 -5.19 6.83 -20.15
N LYS A 74 -6.25 6.33 -20.80
CA LYS A 74 -7.53 6.08 -20.14
C LYS A 74 -7.39 4.93 -19.15
N VAL A 75 -7.93 5.15 -17.95
CA VAL A 75 -8.05 4.12 -16.92
C VAL A 75 -9.19 3.17 -17.28
N LYS A 76 -8.96 1.86 -17.09
CA LYS A 76 -9.94 0.79 -17.35
C LYS A 76 -10.57 0.30 -16.04
N ASP A 77 -9.73 -0.13 -15.10
CA ASP A 77 -10.13 -0.61 -13.78
C ASP A 77 -9.27 0.03 -12.70
N ILE A 78 -9.82 0.15 -11.49
CA ILE A 78 -9.16 0.73 -10.32
C ILE A 78 -9.46 -0.12 -9.09
N VAL A 79 -8.45 -0.33 -8.25
CA VAL A 79 -8.62 -0.76 -6.86
C VAL A 79 -7.75 0.08 -5.93
N SER A 80 -8.28 0.42 -4.77
CA SER A 80 -7.63 1.20 -3.73
C SER A 80 -7.71 0.48 -2.39
N TYR A 81 -6.59 0.43 -1.69
CA TYR A 81 -6.44 -0.19 -0.38
C TYR A 81 -6.00 0.86 0.63
N ASP A 82 -6.63 0.85 1.80
CA ASP A 82 -6.09 1.47 3.01
C ASP A 82 -5.29 0.39 3.73
N THR A 83 -3.97 0.51 3.72
CA THR A 83 -3.08 -0.60 4.08
C THR A 83 -2.68 -0.57 5.54
N GLN A 84 -2.67 0.61 6.18
CA GLN A 84 -2.16 0.83 7.55
C GLN A 84 -0.82 0.11 7.83
N PHE A 85 -0.01 -0.07 6.78
CA PHE A 85 1.22 -0.86 6.86
C PHE A 85 2.31 -0.03 7.51
N SER A 86 3.05 -0.63 8.43
CA SER A 86 4.20 -0.02 9.09
C SER A 86 5.23 -1.10 9.45
N ASN A 87 6.47 -0.93 9.00
CA ASN A 87 7.57 -1.84 9.37
C ASN A 87 8.89 -1.06 9.57
N SER A 88 9.61 -1.38 10.64
CA SER A 88 10.87 -0.74 11.04
C SER A 88 12.04 -1.74 11.20
N ASP A 89 12.01 -2.87 10.51
CA ASP A 89 13.00 -3.96 10.63
C ASP A 89 14.32 -3.71 9.90
N TRP A 90 14.41 -2.65 9.08
CA TRP A 90 15.61 -2.27 8.37
C TRP A 90 16.30 -1.07 9.01
N ASP A 91 17.44 -1.28 9.68
CA ASP A 91 18.35 -0.22 10.13
C ASP A 91 17.70 1.01 10.81
N LYS A 92 16.63 0.85 11.60
CA LYS A 92 15.85 1.96 12.20
C LYS A 92 15.22 2.93 11.18
N ILE A 93 14.92 2.42 10.00
CA ILE A 93 14.08 3.07 9.00
C ILE A 93 12.69 2.48 9.16
N THR A 94 11.72 3.32 9.51
CA THR A 94 10.31 2.94 9.51
C THR A 94 9.74 3.29 8.15
N PHE A 95 9.21 2.28 7.47
CA PHE A 95 8.49 2.42 6.21
C PHE A 95 7.01 2.21 6.46
N ASP A 96 6.24 3.27 6.22
CA ASP A 96 4.79 3.26 6.31
C ASP A 96 4.18 3.37 4.92
N VAL A 97 3.11 2.61 4.71
CA VAL A 97 2.24 2.78 3.54
C VAL A 97 0.83 2.94 4.05
N ASP A 98 0.29 4.15 3.87
CA ASP A 98 -1.06 4.47 4.27
C ASP A 98 -2.05 3.94 3.24
N HIS A 99 -1.78 4.16 1.96
CA HIS A 99 -2.69 3.84 0.86
C HIS A 99 -1.94 3.26 -0.34
N ALA A 100 -2.55 2.27 -0.98
CA ALA A 100 -2.11 1.74 -2.27
C ALA A 100 -3.23 1.92 -3.29
N LYS A 101 -2.88 2.37 -4.50
CA LYS A 101 -3.81 2.44 -5.64
C LYS A 101 -3.23 1.68 -6.82
N ILE A 102 -4.04 0.80 -7.40
CA ILE A 102 -3.67 -0.01 -8.58
C ILE A 102 -4.68 0.28 -9.68
N VAL A 103 -4.18 0.51 -10.88
CA VAL A 103 -5.01 0.79 -12.05
C VAL A 103 -4.59 -0.08 -13.22
N THR A 104 -5.56 -0.52 -14.02
CA THR A 104 -5.31 -1.00 -15.38
C THR A 104 -5.55 0.14 -16.37
N VAL A 105 -4.72 0.21 -17.39
CA VAL A 105 -4.74 1.28 -18.40
C VAL A 105 -4.59 0.66 -19.78
N LYS A 106 -5.08 1.36 -20.81
CA LYS A 106 -5.00 0.83 -22.18
C LYS A 106 -3.56 0.63 -22.65
N ASP A 107 -2.78 1.71 -22.67
CA ASP A 107 -1.39 1.74 -23.14
C ASP A 107 -0.65 2.89 -22.42
N PHE A 108 -0.06 2.64 -21.25
CA PHE A 108 0.91 3.58 -20.67
C PHE A 108 2.26 3.34 -21.33
N LYS A 109 2.87 4.39 -21.89
CA LYS A 109 4.20 4.30 -22.49
C LYS A 109 5.19 5.01 -21.60
N ASP A 110 6.39 4.48 -21.45
CA ASP A 110 7.46 5.25 -20.83
C ASP A 110 8.29 6.01 -21.87
N GLU A 111 9.27 6.78 -21.40
CA GLU A 111 10.17 7.56 -22.24
C GLU A 111 10.96 6.71 -23.26
N LYS A 112 11.15 5.42 -22.97
CA LYS A 112 11.83 4.47 -23.87
C LYS A 112 10.88 3.88 -24.92
N GLY A 113 9.58 4.17 -24.80
CA GLY A 113 8.53 3.67 -25.68
C GLY A 113 8.02 2.28 -25.29
N ASP A 114 8.45 1.72 -24.17
CA ASP A 114 7.93 0.46 -23.65
C ASP A 114 6.50 0.66 -23.15
N THR A 115 5.64 -0.33 -23.40
CA THR A 115 4.21 -0.26 -23.07
C THR A 115 3.88 -1.10 -21.84
N TYR A 116 3.08 -0.52 -20.95
CA TYR A 116 2.64 -1.07 -19.67
C TYR A 116 1.13 -0.91 -19.55
N LYS A 117 0.50 -1.85 -18.82
CA LYS A 117 -0.96 -1.95 -18.74
C LYS A 117 -1.50 -1.97 -17.33
N THR A 118 -0.64 -2.18 -16.34
CA THR A 118 -1.01 -2.05 -14.93
C THR A 118 0.00 -1.16 -14.22
N LEU A 119 -0.50 -0.22 -13.42
CA LEU A 119 0.29 0.72 -12.64
C LEU A 119 -0.10 0.62 -11.17
N LEU A 120 0.88 0.74 -10.28
CA LEU A 120 0.74 0.75 -8.83
C LEU A 120 1.32 2.07 -8.29
N SER A 121 0.61 2.70 -7.37
CA SER A 121 1.07 3.87 -6.61
C SER A 121 0.92 3.58 -5.12
N LEU A 122 1.98 3.78 -4.36
CA LEU A 122 2.01 3.64 -2.90
C LEU A 122 2.21 5.02 -2.27
N LYS A 123 1.26 5.47 -1.47
CA LYS A 123 1.42 6.67 -0.65
C LYS A 123 2.19 6.30 0.61
N TYR A 124 3.43 6.77 0.70
CA TYR A 124 4.37 6.30 1.72
C TYR A 124 4.83 7.41 2.66
N LYS A 125 5.34 6.98 3.82
CA LYS A 125 6.23 7.75 4.69
C LYS A 125 7.45 6.92 5.06
N LEU A 126 8.60 7.56 5.16
CA LEU A 126 9.85 7.02 5.67
C LEU A 126 10.31 7.89 6.83
N ASP A 127 10.40 7.30 8.02
CA ASP A 127 11.05 7.90 9.18
C ASP A 127 12.42 7.26 9.36
N ILE A 128 13.47 8.09 9.33
CA ILE A 128 14.86 7.62 9.36
C ILE A 128 15.50 8.07 10.67
N GLU A 129 15.69 7.13 11.59
CA GLU A 129 16.48 7.35 12.81
C GLU A 129 17.92 6.82 12.69
N ASP A 130 18.26 6.25 11.53
CA ASP A 130 19.62 5.83 11.25
C ASP A 130 20.55 7.03 11.12
N THR A 131 21.74 6.91 11.70
CA THR A 131 22.77 7.96 11.64
C THR A 131 23.91 7.59 10.70
N SER A 132 23.82 6.45 9.99
CA SER A 132 24.80 6.08 8.98
C SER A 132 24.48 6.79 7.67
N ASP A 133 25.46 7.46 7.06
CA ASP A 133 25.28 8.16 5.78
C ASP A 133 25.04 7.13 4.66
N LYS A 134 23.79 7.02 4.24
CA LYS A 134 23.38 6.16 3.13
C LYS A 134 22.25 6.80 2.35
N TYR A 135 22.19 6.41 1.09
CA TYR A 135 21.25 6.86 0.10
C TYR A 135 20.28 5.74 -0.22
N ILE A 136 19.02 5.91 0.19
CA ILE A 136 17.96 4.92 0.07
C ILE A 136 17.09 5.29 -1.13
N MET A 137 16.69 4.32 -1.93
CA MET A 137 15.73 4.53 -3.01
C MET A 137 14.95 3.26 -3.33
N PRO A 138 13.71 3.36 -3.82
CA PRO A 138 12.98 2.21 -4.35
C PRO A 138 13.73 1.62 -5.55
N ASP A 139 13.76 0.29 -5.67
CA ASP A 139 14.44 -0.41 -6.76
C ASP A 139 13.44 -1.15 -7.67
N LYS A 140 12.60 -2.00 -7.08
CA LYS A 140 11.62 -2.82 -7.79
C LYS A 140 10.52 -3.30 -6.85
N ALA A 141 9.43 -3.80 -7.42
CA ALA A 141 8.41 -4.52 -6.67
C ALA A 141 8.05 -5.87 -7.30
N GLU A 142 7.52 -6.78 -6.50
CA GLU A 142 6.83 -7.99 -6.97
C GLU A 142 5.40 -8.01 -6.44
N VAL A 143 4.43 -8.15 -7.33
CA VAL A 143 3.01 -8.25 -7.00
C VAL A 143 2.64 -9.74 -6.89
N GLU A 144 2.03 -10.14 -5.77
CA GLU A 144 1.54 -11.50 -5.56
C GLU A 144 0.02 -11.57 -5.80
N LEU A 145 -0.39 -12.45 -6.72
CA LEU A 145 -1.81 -12.72 -6.99
C LEU A 145 -2.39 -13.77 -6.02
N ALA A 146 -3.71 -13.90 -6.01
CA ALA A 146 -4.45 -14.84 -5.17
C ALA A 146 -4.01 -16.30 -5.40
N ASP A 147 -3.67 -16.65 -6.64
CA ASP A 147 -3.15 -17.97 -7.03
C ASP A 147 -1.67 -18.20 -6.61
N GLY A 148 -1.01 -17.21 -6.02
CA GLY A 148 0.39 -17.24 -5.60
C GLY A 148 1.39 -16.91 -6.71
N LYS A 149 0.93 -16.59 -7.94
CA LYS A 149 1.81 -16.09 -8.99
C LYS A 149 2.40 -14.75 -8.57
N LYS A 150 3.72 -14.60 -8.75
CA LYS A 150 4.43 -13.33 -8.61
C LYS A 150 4.66 -12.68 -9.96
N VAL A 151 4.41 -11.38 -10.04
CA VAL A 151 4.60 -10.55 -11.24
C VAL A 151 5.54 -9.41 -10.91
N SER A 152 6.62 -9.26 -11.69
CA SER A 152 7.56 -8.16 -11.50
C SER A 152 6.96 -6.83 -11.92
N ALA A 153 7.19 -5.80 -11.12
CA ALA A 153 6.81 -4.43 -11.40
C ALA A 153 8.06 -3.54 -11.34
N ASP A 154 8.27 -2.78 -12.41
CA ASP A 154 9.43 -1.90 -12.56
C ASP A 154 9.16 -0.57 -11.85
N PHE A 155 10.11 -0.10 -11.03
CA PHE A 155 10.03 1.24 -10.46
C PHE A 155 10.09 2.31 -11.56
N PHE A 156 9.31 3.38 -11.43
CA PHE A 156 9.41 4.53 -12.32
C PHE A 156 9.00 5.82 -11.62
N MET A 157 9.90 6.80 -11.60
CA MET A 157 9.59 8.19 -11.29
C MET A 157 10.43 9.09 -12.18
N ASP A 158 9.82 10.16 -12.67
CA ASP A 158 10.42 11.12 -13.60
C ASP A 158 11.09 12.31 -12.88
N ILE A 159 11.10 12.33 -11.55
CA ILE A 159 11.64 13.46 -10.79
C ILE A 159 12.93 13.03 -10.11
N PHE A 160 14.01 13.66 -10.55
CA PHE A 160 15.44 13.54 -10.19
C PHE A 160 15.82 13.54 -8.68
N ASP A 161 14.88 13.40 -7.74
CA ASP A 161 15.05 13.74 -6.31
C ASP A 161 14.69 12.58 -5.35
N ASP A 162 14.71 11.34 -5.82
CA ASP A 162 14.28 10.16 -5.05
C ASP A 162 15.42 9.42 -4.33
N GLU A 163 16.62 10.00 -4.36
CA GLU A 163 17.71 9.53 -3.51
C GLU A 163 17.49 10.12 -2.11
N PHE A 164 16.95 9.31 -1.20
CA PHE A 164 16.75 9.74 0.19
C PHE A 164 18.07 9.66 0.93
N SER A 165 18.59 10.80 1.36
CA SER A 165 19.72 10.82 2.29
C SER A 165 19.21 10.49 3.68
N THR A 166 19.92 9.64 4.44
CA THR A 166 19.61 9.45 5.87
C THR A 166 19.80 10.71 6.72
N THR A 167 20.35 11.79 6.16
CA THR A 167 20.32 13.11 6.79
C THR A 167 18.92 13.71 6.85
N ASP A 168 17.99 13.25 6.00
CA ASP A 168 16.58 13.62 6.04
C ASP A 168 15.87 12.72 7.05
N ALA A 169 15.47 13.29 8.19
CA ALA A 169 14.80 12.54 9.25
C ALA A 169 13.44 11.98 8.82
N HIS A 170 12.81 12.58 7.81
CA HIS A 170 11.48 12.25 7.34
C HIS A 170 11.35 12.48 5.83
N LYS A 171 10.70 11.56 5.14
CA LYS A 171 10.30 11.70 3.74
C LYS A 171 8.92 11.09 3.50
N ASP A 172 8.08 11.80 2.77
CA ASP A 172 6.76 11.33 2.37
C ASP A 172 6.52 11.56 0.86
N GLY A 173 5.59 10.82 0.29
CA GLY A 173 5.22 10.98 -1.12
C GLY A 173 4.53 9.77 -1.73
N PHE A 174 4.79 9.57 -3.03
CA PHE A 174 4.31 8.42 -3.78
C PHE A 174 5.48 7.65 -4.36
N ILE A 175 5.39 6.32 -4.37
CA ILE A 175 6.28 5.43 -5.11
C ILE A 175 5.45 4.73 -6.17
N HIS A 176 5.90 4.76 -7.42
CA HIS A 176 5.16 4.20 -8.54
C HIS A 176 5.88 2.99 -9.17
N PHE A 177 5.10 1.98 -9.52
CA PHE A 177 5.56 0.79 -10.23
C PHE A 177 4.68 0.48 -11.44
N LYS A 178 5.29 -0.06 -12.50
CA LYS A 178 4.62 -0.37 -13.77
C LYS A 178 4.82 -1.83 -14.16
N ILE A 179 3.78 -2.44 -14.70
CA ILE A 179 3.72 -3.85 -15.11
C ILE A 179 3.32 -3.92 -16.58
N LYS A 180 4.05 -4.74 -17.35
CA LYS A 180 3.87 -4.85 -18.81
C LYS A 180 2.50 -5.38 -19.18
N ASP A 181 2.07 -6.41 -18.48
CA ASP A 181 0.81 -7.10 -18.75
C ASP A 181 -0.36 -6.45 -17.98
N GLU A 182 -1.56 -6.66 -18.48
CA GLU A 182 -2.79 -6.26 -17.81
C GLU A 182 -3.10 -7.32 -16.75
N GLU A 183 -2.92 -6.96 -15.48
CA GLU A 183 -3.16 -7.86 -14.36
C GLU A 183 -4.58 -7.75 -13.83
N LYS A 184 -5.07 -8.83 -13.23
CA LYS A 184 -6.35 -8.84 -12.52
C LYS A 184 -6.18 -8.18 -11.16
N ILE A 185 -6.30 -6.85 -11.13
CA ILE A 185 -5.91 -6.03 -9.97
C ILE A 185 -6.66 -6.35 -8.66
N ARG A 186 -7.87 -6.93 -8.74
CA ARG A 186 -8.64 -7.41 -7.58
C ARG A 186 -8.14 -8.73 -6.99
N GLU A 187 -7.35 -9.49 -7.75
CA GLU A 187 -6.73 -10.73 -7.28
C GLU A 187 -5.35 -10.46 -6.64
N ILE A 188 -4.87 -9.21 -6.60
CA ILE A 188 -3.60 -8.86 -5.97
C ILE A 188 -3.77 -8.87 -4.45
N LYS A 189 -3.03 -9.75 -3.77
CA LYS A 189 -3.09 -9.89 -2.30
C LYS A 189 -1.88 -9.35 -1.56
N ALA A 190 -0.77 -9.07 -2.25
CA ALA A 190 0.40 -8.49 -1.63
C ALA A 190 1.31 -7.81 -2.65
N VAL A 191 2.15 -6.90 -2.16
CA VAL A 191 3.27 -6.32 -2.90
C VAL A 191 4.53 -6.40 -2.05
N ASP A 192 5.56 -7.03 -2.60
CA ASP A 192 6.91 -7.04 -2.03
C ASP A 192 7.69 -5.85 -2.64
N VAL A 193 7.89 -4.77 -1.89
CA VAL A 193 8.63 -3.57 -2.32
C VAL A 193 10.08 -3.67 -1.89
N THR A 194 11.01 -3.61 -2.85
CA THR A 194 12.44 -3.65 -2.58
C THR A 194 13.06 -2.26 -2.66
N PHE A 195 13.75 -1.87 -1.60
CA PHE A 195 14.61 -0.70 -1.54
C PHE A 195 16.07 -1.12 -1.67
N ARG A 196 16.87 -0.23 -2.28
CA ARG A 196 18.33 -0.31 -2.24
C ARG A 196 18.87 0.84 -1.41
N ALA A 197 19.90 0.58 -0.61
CA ALA A 197 20.68 1.61 0.06
C ALA A 197 22.13 1.53 -0.40
N LYS A 198 22.69 2.70 -0.71
CA LYS A 198 24.08 2.86 -1.11
C LYS A 198 24.80 3.79 -0.14
N THR A 199 25.99 3.40 0.31
CA THR A 199 26.83 4.25 1.15
C THR A 199 27.89 4.98 0.31
N ASP A 200 28.53 6.01 0.87
CA ASP A 200 29.60 6.80 0.22
C ASP A 200 30.76 5.96 -0.33
N ASN A 201 31.01 4.78 0.25
CA ASN A 201 32.06 3.87 -0.21
C ASN A 201 31.61 2.92 -1.34
N ASN A 202 30.43 3.16 -1.92
CA ASN A 202 29.75 2.32 -2.91
C ASN A 202 29.37 0.91 -2.43
N HIS A 203 29.30 0.66 -1.12
CA HIS A 203 28.66 -0.56 -0.62
C HIS A 203 27.15 -0.44 -0.77
N GLU A 204 26.54 -1.44 -1.40
CA GLU A 204 25.11 -1.52 -1.68
C GLU A 204 24.47 -2.65 -0.87
N THR A 205 23.31 -2.35 -0.29
CA THR A 205 22.46 -3.31 0.41
C THR A 205 21.02 -3.16 -0.09
N THR A 206 20.21 -4.19 0.11
CA THR A 206 18.80 -4.18 -0.28
C THR A 206 17.95 -4.67 0.87
N HIS A 207 16.73 -4.14 0.98
CA HIS A 207 15.73 -4.63 1.91
C HIS A 207 14.36 -4.69 1.22
N THR A 208 13.56 -5.69 1.56
CA THR A 208 12.25 -5.92 0.95
C THR A 208 11.16 -5.93 2.00
N TYR A 209 10.20 -5.02 1.87
CA TYR A 209 9.00 -4.96 2.69
C TYR A 209 7.85 -5.67 1.98
N LYS A 210 7.16 -6.58 2.67
CA LYS A 210 5.92 -7.20 2.17
C LYS A 210 4.73 -6.44 2.72
N ILE A 211 3.92 -5.90 1.82
CA ILE A 211 2.67 -5.22 2.14
C ILE A 211 1.53 -6.14 1.72
N ASP A 212 0.77 -6.67 2.68
CA ASP A 212 -0.40 -7.50 2.38
C ASP A 212 -1.64 -6.62 2.13
N PHE A 213 -2.44 -7.01 1.15
CA PHE A 213 -3.71 -6.40 0.82
C PHE A 213 -4.86 -7.35 1.15
N PRO A 214 -5.96 -6.85 1.73
CA PRO A 214 -7.18 -7.63 1.86
C PRO A 214 -7.69 -8.05 0.49
N LEU A 215 -8.10 -9.31 0.35
CA LEU A 215 -8.88 -9.76 -0.81
C LEU A 215 -10.37 -9.60 -0.51
N GLU A 216 -11.16 -9.23 -1.53
CA GLU A 216 -12.62 -9.37 -1.44
C GLU A 216 -12.93 -10.85 -1.19
N ALA A 217 -13.78 -11.14 -0.20
CA ALA A 217 -14.27 -12.49 -0.01
C ALA A 217 -15.09 -12.88 -1.26
N GLU A 218 -14.85 -14.06 -1.82
CA GLU A 218 -15.73 -14.60 -2.88
C GLU A 218 -17.16 -14.67 -2.33
N GLU A 219 -18.09 -13.92 -2.93
CA GLU A 219 -19.53 -13.98 -2.63
C GLU A 219 -20.17 -15.31 -3.09
#